data_AF-A0A1D1Z7P8-F1
#
_entry.id   AF-A0A1D1Z7P8-F1
#
_cell.length_a   1.000
_cell.length_b   1.000
_cell.length_c   1.000
_cell.angle_alpha   90.00
_cell.angle_beta   90.00
_cell.angle_gamma   90.00
#
_symmetry.space_group_name_H-M   'P 1'
#
loop_
_entity.id
_entity.type
_entity.pdbx_description
1 polymer ?
#
loop_
_entity_poly.entity_id
_entity_poly.type
_entity_poly.pdbx_seq_one_letter_code
_entity_poly.pdbx_strand_id
1 'polypeptide(L)'
;YLTEKLKDEKLVEEVLTTSDKIIVEKTVQKEKKEAASAVQNSTTTEKANEAVSRQNNDGSLQLTETISKELDVESNDSLISSIKSYFGNKEVSKPLLDTAITLSFLRKTSSVDSSPELKEKYEKAEKYLKTQIGNEKE
;
A
#
# COMPACT_ATOMS: atom_id res chain seq x y z
N TYR A 1 28.21 4.21 10.22
CA TYR A 1 27.10 3.78 11.09
C TYR A 1 25.92 4.75 11.17
N LEU A 2 26.08 6.09 11.15
CA LEU A 2 24.93 7.01 11.09
C LEU A 2 24.33 7.22 9.70
N THR A 3 25.10 7.03 8.63
CA THR A 3 24.71 7.33 7.25
C THR A 3 23.83 6.28 6.57
N GLU A 4 23.83 5.03 7.04
CA GLU A 4 22.95 3.97 6.52
C GLU A 4 21.55 4.09 7.12
N LYS A 5 21.43 4.33 8.43
CA LYS A 5 20.14 4.48 9.12
C LYS A 5 19.25 5.60 8.57
N LEU A 6 19.84 6.76 8.26
CA LEU A 6 19.14 7.89 7.61
C LEU A 6 18.73 7.58 6.16
N LYS A 7 19.39 6.60 5.53
CA LYS A 7 19.13 6.20 4.15
C LYS A 7 17.88 5.31 4.06
N ASP A 8 17.72 4.40 5.01
CA ASP A 8 16.55 3.50 5.07
C ASP A 8 15.29 4.22 5.57
N GLU A 9 15.38 5.08 6.59
CA GLU A 9 14.25 5.90 7.06
C GLU A 9 13.64 6.74 5.93
N LYS A 10 14.50 7.45 5.18
CA LYS A 10 14.08 8.26 4.04
C LYS A 10 13.49 7.40 2.92
N LEU A 11 14.00 6.17 2.75
CA LEU A 11 13.53 5.27 1.70
C LEU A 11 12.12 4.75 1.99
N VAL A 12 11.81 4.34 3.22
CA VAL A 12 10.46 3.87 3.56
C VAL A 12 9.44 5.01 3.44
N GLU A 13 9.79 6.21 3.89
CA GLU A 13 8.91 7.40 3.73
C GLU A 13 8.67 7.73 2.26
N GLU A 14 9.72 7.67 1.43
CA GLU A 14 9.62 7.88 -0.02
C GLU A 14 8.75 6.78 -0.68
N VAL A 15 8.88 5.52 -0.25
CA VAL A 15 8.05 4.38 -0.71
C VAL A 15 6.59 4.57 -0.35
N LEU A 16 6.29 4.97 0.89
CA LEU A 16 4.93 5.28 1.33
C LEU A 16 4.32 6.41 0.51
N THR A 17 5.05 7.51 0.36
CA THR A 17 4.59 8.68 -0.39
C THR A 17 4.35 8.36 -1.86
N THR A 18 5.25 7.59 -2.48
CA THR A 18 5.13 7.18 -3.88
C THR A 18 3.97 6.20 -4.07
N SER A 19 3.80 5.26 -3.13
CA SER A 19 2.68 4.31 -3.14
C SER A 19 1.36 5.06 -3.05
N ASP A 20 1.23 6.02 -2.13
CA ASP A 20 0.02 6.84 -1.97
C ASP A 20 -0.30 7.61 -3.25
N LYS A 21 0.71 8.25 -3.84
CA LYS A 21 0.59 8.95 -5.13
C LYS A 21 0.09 8.04 -6.25
N ILE A 22 0.69 6.85 -6.41
CA ILE A 22 0.33 5.91 -7.47
C ILE A 22 -1.08 5.37 -7.26
N ILE A 23 -1.45 5.02 -6.02
CA ILE A 23 -2.80 4.57 -5.69
C ILE A 23 -3.82 5.65 -6.03
N VAL A 24 -3.59 6.89 -5.60
CA VAL A 24 -4.48 8.03 -5.91
C VAL A 24 -4.60 8.22 -7.41
N GLU A 25 -3.51 8.19 -8.17
CA GLU A 25 -3.53 8.34 -9.62
C GLU A 25 -4.35 7.24 -10.30
N LYS A 26 -4.17 5.98 -9.90
CA LYS A 26 -4.93 4.84 -10.44
C LYS A 26 -6.41 4.91 -10.08
N THR A 27 -6.73 5.26 -8.83
CA THR A 27 -8.13 5.47 -8.41
C THR A 27 -8.79 6.59 -9.22
N VAL A 28 -8.13 7.74 -9.40
CA VAL A 28 -8.68 8.86 -10.18
C VAL A 28 -8.85 8.51 -11.66
N GLN A 29 -7.90 7.76 -12.25
CA GLN A 29 -8.02 7.27 -13.62
C GLN A 29 -9.23 6.35 -13.79
N LYS A 30 -9.45 5.44 -12.83
CA LYS A 30 -10.64 4.59 -12.78
C LYS A 30 -11.90 5.43 -12.63
N GLU A 31 -11.97 6.33 -11.64
CA GLU A 31 -13.15 7.19 -11.42
C GLU A 31 -13.50 8.01 -12.66
N LYS A 32 -12.52 8.50 -13.41
CA LYS A 32 -12.74 9.20 -14.68
C LYS A 32 -13.32 8.29 -15.76
N LYS A 33 -12.85 7.04 -15.86
CA LYS A 33 -13.36 6.01 -16.80
C LYS A 33 -14.77 5.56 -16.41
N GLU A 34 -15.02 5.44 -15.12
CA GLU A 34 -16.30 5.02 -14.53
C GLU A 34 -17.35 6.14 -14.53
N ALA A 35 -16.97 7.39 -14.32
CA ALA A 35 -17.86 8.54 -14.51
C ALA A 35 -18.28 8.69 -15.98
N ALA A 36 -17.38 8.36 -16.92
CA ALA A 36 -17.76 8.22 -18.33
C ALA A 36 -18.70 7.02 -18.58
N SER A 37 -18.76 6.06 -17.65
CA SER A 37 -19.55 4.83 -17.73
C SER A 37 -20.56 4.68 -16.58
N ALA A 38 -21.13 5.76 -16.03
CA ALA A 38 -22.23 5.80 -15.04
C ALA A 38 -22.19 4.87 -13.79
N VAL A 39 -21.12 4.10 -13.55
CA VAL A 39 -21.03 3.08 -12.49
C VAL A 39 -19.97 3.55 -11.51
N GLN A 40 -20.36 4.16 -10.39
CA GLN A 40 -19.44 4.41 -9.28
C GLN A 40 -19.12 3.08 -8.58
N ASN A 41 -17.92 2.52 -8.81
CA ASN A 41 -17.45 1.39 -8.03
C ASN A 41 -16.70 1.90 -6.79
N SER A 42 -17.47 2.17 -5.74
CA SER A 42 -16.93 2.40 -4.40
C SER A 42 -16.33 1.10 -3.88
N THR A 43 -15.06 1.12 -3.48
CA THR A 43 -14.46 -0.02 -2.79
C THR A 43 -15.29 -0.38 -1.57
N THR A 44 -15.67 -1.66 -1.45
CA THR A 44 -16.47 -2.16 -0.33
C THR A 44 -15.58 -2.52 0.86
N THR A 45 -16.13 -2.40 2.07
CA THR A 45 -15.49 -2.85 3.32
C THR A 45 -15.04 -4.32 3.25
N GLU A 46 -15.74 -5.16 2.46
CA GLU A 46 -15.38 -6.57 2.25
C GLU A 46 -14.01 -6.72 1.58
N LYS A 47 -13.74 -5.95 0.51
CA LYS A 47 -12.45 -5.98 -0.19
C LYS A 47 -11.31 -5.47 0.67
N ALA A 48 -11.58 -4.48 1.52
CA ALA A 48 -10.61 -4.01 2.51
C ALA A 48 -10.28 -5.11 3.53
N ASN A 49 -11.27 -5.87 3.99
CA ASN A 49 -11.05 -7.01 4.90
C ASN A 49 -10.24 -8.11 4.23
N GLU A 50 -10.50 -8.41 2.97
CA GLU A 50 -9.71 -9.38 2.20
C GLU A 50 -8.25 -8.95 2.06
N ALA A 51 -8.01 -7.66 1.78
CA ALA A 51 -6.65 -7.11 1.68
C ALA A 51 -5.86 -7.27 2.98
N VAL A 52 -6.49 -7.08 4.15
CA VAL A 52 -5.82 -7.23 5.45
C VAL A 52 -5.89 -8.63 6.03
N SER A 53 -6.66 -9.54 5.43
CA SER A 53 -6.78 -10.94 5.89
C SER A 53 -5.44 -11.68 5.79
N ARG A 54 -4.57 -11.28 4.85
CA ARG A 54 -3.23 -11.84 4.63
C ARG A 54 -2.12 -11.08 5.36
N GLN A 55 -2.43 -10.47 6.51
CA GLN A 55 -1.44 -9.83 7.35
C GLN A 55 -0.60 -10.89 8.08
N ASN A 56 0.72 -10.74 8.04
CA ASN A 56 1.66 -11.56 8.80
C ASN A 56 1.72 -11.13 10.27
N ASN A 57 2.26 -11.99 11.13
CA ASN A 57 2.40 -11.70 12.57
C ASN A 57 3.29 -10.47 12.87
N ASP A 58 4.25 -10.16 11.99
CA ASP A 58 5.10 -8.97 12.10
C ASP A 58 4.40 -7.67 11.66
N GLY A 59 3.18 -7.77 11.12
CA GLY A 59 2.39 -6.65 10.64
C GLY A 59 2.50 -6.38 9.15
N SER A 60 3.46 -6.97 8.42
CA SER A 60 3.53 -6.85 6.97
C SER A 60 2.28 -7.39 6.27
N LEU A 61 1.92 -6.75 5.16
CA LEU A 61 0.77 -7.10 4.34
C LEU A 61 1.22 -7.59 2.97
N GLN A 62 0.48 -8.56 2.44
CA GLN A 62 0.67 -9.03 1.08
C GLN A 62 -0.30 -8.34 0.13
N LEU A 63 0.21 -7.95 -1.03
CA LEU A 63 -0.61 -7.35 -2.07
C LEU A 63 -1.53 -8.41 -2.69
N THR A 64 -2.85 -8.24 -2.54
CA THR A 64 -3.87 -9.17 -3.07
C THR A 64 -4.31 -8.76 -4.46
N GLU A 65 -4.75 -9.73 -5.29
CA GLU A 65 -5.30 -9.43 -6.63
C GLU A 65 -6.55 -8.54 -6.58
N THR A 66 -7.21 -8.50 -5.43
CA THR A 66 -8.36 -7.65 -5.14
C THR A 66 -8.03 -6.18 -5.33
N ILE A 67 -6.83 -5.77 -4.91
CA ILE A 67 -6.36 -4.39 -5.02
C ILE A 67 -6.13 -4.04 -6.50
N SER A 68 -5.49 -4.93 -7.26
CA SER A 68 -5.28 -4.68 -8.69
C SER A 68 -6.58 -4.64 -9.48
N LYS A 69 -7.51 -5.56 -9.20
CA LYS A 69 -8.86 -5.56 -9.79
C LYS A 69 -9.64 -4.30 -9.42
N GLU A 70 -9.57 -3.85 -8.17
CA GLU A 70 -10.25 -2.64 -7.74
C GLU A 70 -9.68 -1.37 -8.37
N LEU A 71 -8.37 -1.35 -8.66
CA LEU A 71 -7.70 -0.22 -9.28
C LEU A 71 -7.70 -0.28 -10.82
N ASP A 72 -8.36 -1.28 -11.42
CA ASP A 72 -8.39 -1.52 -12.87
C ASP A 72 -6.97 -1.55 -13.49
N VAL A 73 -6.01 -2.16 -12.78
CA VAL A 73 -4.63 -2.34 -13.25
C VAL A 73 -4.39 -3.76 -13.72
N GLU A 74 -3.45 -3.92 -14.66
CA GLU A 74 -3.14 -5.22 -15.28
C GLU A 74 -2.78 -6.30 -14.26
N SER A 75 -1.99 -5.95 -13.24
CA SER A 75 -1.53 -6.87 -12.19
C SER A 75 -0.88 -6.14 -11.02
N ASN A 76 -0.75 -6.85 -9.90
CA ASN A 76 0.02 -6.40 -8.74
C ASN A 76 1.49 -6.08 -9.08
N ASP A 77 2.13 -6.88 -9.93
CA ASP A 77 3.47 -6.62 -10.43
C ASP A 77 3.58 -5.30 -11.20
N SER A 78 2.52 -4.86 -11.88
CA SER A 78 2.49 -3.56 -12.57
C SER A 78 2.53 -2.39 -11.57
N LEU A 79 1.83 -2.50 -10.44
CA LEU A 79 1.91 -1.50 -9.36
C LEU A 79 3.31 -1.48 -8.73
N ILE A 80 3.84 -2.65 -8.40
CA ILE A 80 5.18 -2.80 -7.82
C ILE A 80 6.23 -2.22 -8.78
N SER A 81 6.16 -2.54 -10.06
CA SER A 81 7.06 -2.02 -11.11
C SER A 81 6.92 -0.50 -11.26
N SER A 82 5.69 0.01 -11.26
CA SER A 82 5.41 1.45 -11.34
C SER A 82 6.09 2.19 -10.20
N ILE A 83 6.00 1.67 -8.97
CA ILE A 83 6.63 2.26 -7.79
C ILE A 83 8.15 2.09 -7.87
N LYS A 84 8.66 0.88 -8.12
CA LYS A 84 10.10 0.61 -8.26
C LYS A 84 10.78 1.52 -9.29
N SER A 85 10.09 1.87 -10.38
CA SER A 85 10.60 2.81 -11.39
C SER A 85 10.99 4.18 -10.79
N TYR A 86 10.27 4.67 -9.77
CA TYR A 86 10.63 5.91 -9.06
C TYR A 86 11.89 5.77 -8.20
N PHE A 87 12.17 4.56 -7.73
CA PHE A 87 13.34 4.25 -6.89
C PHE A 87 14.55 3.82 -7.73
N GLY A 88 14.36 3.54 -9.02
CA GLY A 88 15.41 3.10 -9.94
C GLY A 88 16.09 1.83 -9.43
N ASN A 89 17.41 1.92 -9.22
CA ASN A 89 18.23 0.80 -8.73
C ASN A 89 18.26 0.68 -7.20
N LYS A 90 17.50 1.48 -6.45
CA LYS A 90 17.45 1.32 -4.98
C LYS A 90 16.77 -0.01 -4.66
N GLU A 91 17.42 -0.79 -3.81
CA GLU A 91 16.88 -2.06 -3.36
C GLU A 91 15.75 -1.79 -2.35
N VAL A 92 14.51 -2.01 -2.78
CA VAL A 92 13.33 -1.95 -1.90
C VAL A 92 12.77 -3.35 -1.77
N SER A 93 12.62 -3.82 -0.54
CA SER A 93 12.11 -5.15 -0.29
C SER A 93 10.64 -5.26 -0.73
N LYS A 94 10.30 -6.41 -1.33
CA LYS A 94 8.92 -6.72 -1.75
C LYS A 94 7.89 -6.57 -0.61
N PRO A 95 8.10 -7.10 0.61
CA PRO A 95 7.10 -6.95 1.68
C PRO A 95 6.86 -5.48 2.08
N LEU A 96 7.87 -4.62 1.95
CA LEU A 96 7.75 -3.20 2.24
C LEU A 96 6.90 -2.48 1.18
N LEU A 97 7.13 -2.79 -0.10
CA LEU A 97 6.28 -2.33 -1.20
C LEU A 97 4.84 -2.85 -1.06
N ASP A 98 4.65 -4.15 -0.86
CA ASP A 98 3.33 -4.75 -0.71
C ASP A 98 2.55 -4.11 0.44
N THR A 99 3.21 -3.88 1.58
CA THR A 99 2.60 -3.25 2.76
C THR A 99 2.25 -1.79 2.51
N ALA A 100 3.16 -1.01 1.93
CA ALA A 100 2.92 0.40 1.61
C ALA A 100 1.76 0.58 0.62
N ILE A 101 1.73 -0.21 -0.45
CA ILE A 101 0.67 -0.18 -1.47
C ILE A 101 -0.68 -0.53 -0.84
N THR A 102 -0.73 -1.58 -0.02
CA THR A 102 -1.96 -2.03 0.63
C THR A 102 -2.49 -0.98 1.62
N LEU A 103 -1.62 -0.36 2.42
CA LEU A 103 -2.00 0.73 3.33
C LEU A 103 -2.53 1.95 2.58
N SER A 104 -1.86 2.36 1.52
CA SER A 104 -2.30 3.47 0.66
C SER A 104 -3.68 3.20 0.05
N PHE A 105 -3.92 1.97 -0.39
CA PHE A 105 -5.24 1.54 -0.86
C PHE A 105 -6.30 1.68 0.23
N LEU A 106 -6.09 1.08 1.41
CA LEU A 106 -7.05 1.13 2.52
C LEU A 106 -7.39 2.55 2.97
N ARG A 107 -6.37 3.42 3.01
CA ARG A 107 -6.51 4.83 3.36
C ARG A 107 -7.35 5.57 2.33
N LYS A 108 -7.09 5.35 1.04
CA LYS A 108 -7.81 6.00 -0.06
C LYS A 108 -9.27 5.56 -0.15
N THR A 109 -9.54 4.31 0.19
CA THR A 109 -10.90 3.75 0.15
C THR A 109 -11.69 4.04 1.43
N SER A 110 -11.14 4.86 2.34
CA SER A 110 -11.71 5.18 3.66
C SER A 110 -12.19 3.94 4.44
N SER A 111 -11.62 2.78 4.13
CA SER A 111 -12.10 1.52 4.69
C SER A 111 -11.55 1.27 6.09
N VAL A 112 -10.49 1.98 6.47
CA VAL A 112 -9.85 1.87 7.79
C VAL A 112 -10.84 2.16 8.92
N ASP A 113 -11.66 3.21 8.78
CA ASP A 113 -12.65 3.58 9.79
C ASP A 113 -13.94 2.74 9.72
N SER A 114 -14.04 1.81 8.76
CA SER A 114 -15.23 0.96 8.60
C SER A 114 -15.36 -0.12 9.67
N SER A 115 -14.27 -0.54 10.32
CA SER A 115 -14.28 -1.57 11.36
C SER A 115 -13.09 -1.45 12.32
N PRO A 116 -13.28 -1.71 13.63
CA PRO A 116 -12.17 -1.77 14.58
C PRO A 116 -11.11 -2.84 14.21
N GLU A 117 -11.51 -3.94 13.56
CA GLU A 117 -10.55 -4.96 13.11
C GLU A 117 -9.65 -4.43 11.98
N LEU A 118 -10.23 -3.71 11.01
CA LEU A 118 -9.48 -3.08 9.93
C LEU A 118 -8.52 -2.05 10.47
N LYS A 119 -8.97 -1.25 11.44
CA LYS A 119 -8.15 -0.26 12.11
C LYS A 119 -6.97 -0.91 12.84
N GLU A 120 -7.19 -1.96 13.61
CA GLU A 120 -6.10 -2.68 14.30
C GLU A 120 -5.06 -3.22 13.31
N LYS A 121 -5.52 -3.86 12.23
CA LYS A 121 -4.64 -4.40 11.19
C LYS A 121 -3.89 -3.28 10.45
N TYR A 122 -4.55 -2.16 10.17
CA TYR A 122 -3.93 -0.98 9.59
C TYR A 122 -2.83 -0.43 10.51
N GLU A 123 -3.11 -0.25 11.81
CA GLU A 123 -2.13 0.24 12.79
C GLU A 123 -0.94 -0.71 12.95
N LYS A 124 -1.16 -2.03 12.89
CA LYS A 124 -0.08 -3.04 12.88
C LYS A 124 0.81 -2.91 11.63
N ALA A 125 0.23 -2.72 10.45
CA ALA A 125 0.99 -2.53 9.22
C ALA A 125 1.73 -1.20 9.18
N GLU A 126 1.12 -0.12 9.69
CA GLU A 126 1.77 1.16 9.86
C GLU A 126 2.95 1.05 10.84
N LYS A 127 2.74 0.34 11.95
CA LYS A 127 3.81 0.04 12.91
C LYS A 127 4.91 -0.80 12.28
N TYR A 128 4.60 -1.78 11.42
CA TYR A 128 5.59 -2.54 10.66
C TYR A 128 6.48 -1.60 9.83
N LEU A 129 5.89 -0.70 9.04
CA LEU A 129 6.67 0.25 8.22
C LEU A 129 7.49 1.22 9.08
N LYS A 130 6.92 1.74 10.18
CA LYS A 130 7.66 2.55 11.17
C LYS A 130 8.78 1.77 11.85
N THR A 131 8.60 0.47 12.02
CA THR A 131 9.61 -0.43 12.55
C THR A 131 10.69 -0.67 11.51
N GLN A 132 10.37 -0.79 10.22
CA GLN A 132 11.38 -0.81 9.16
C GLN A 132 12.16 0.53 9.07
N ILE A 133 11.52 1.65 9.43
CA ILE A 133 12.17 2.96 9.59
C ILE A 133 13.10 3.00 10.81
N GLY A 134 12.67 2.41 11.94
CA GLY A 134 13.33 2.58 13.24
C GLY A 134 14.25 1.44 13.71
N ASN A 135 14.00 0.20 13.27
CA ASN A 135 14.62 -1.03 13.73
C ASN A 135 15.39 -1.73 12.60
N GLU A 136 16.66 -1.40 12.48
CA GLU A 136 17.67 -2.45 12.50
C GLU A 136 18.02 -2.66 13.97
N LYS A 137 17.37 -3.62 14.65
CA LYS A 137 17.85 -4.27 15.88
C LYS A 137 17.09 -5.59 16.11
N GLU A 138 17.75 -6.70 15.84
CA GLU A 138 18.33 -7.50 16.92
C GLU A 138 19.72 -7.98 16.49
#